data_AF-A0AAJ2AF42-F1
#
_entry.id   AF-A0AAJ2AF42-F1
#
_cell.length_a   1.000
_cell.length_b   1.000
_cell.length_c   1.000
_cell.angle_alpha   90.00
_cell.angle_beta   90.00
_cell.angle_gamma   90.00
#
_symmetry.space_group_name_H-M   'P 1'
#
loop_
_entity.id
_entity.type
_entity.pdbx_description
1 polymer ?
#
loop_
_entity_poly.entity_id
_entity_poly.type
_entity_poly.pdbx_seq_one_letter_code
_entity_poly.pdbx_strand_id
1 'polypeptide(L)' 'MSKELTVIDRHIQDCKGMIARQQTRLAKQRQLGREDQSSAYLLRCLQHNLHALIGARVAFCSSDVRDLSLPSL' A
#
# COMPACT_ATOMS: atom_id res chain seq x y z
N MET A 1 -2.46 0.42 -20.60
CA MET A 1 -2.68 0.55 -19.14
C MET A 1 -3.13 1.96 -18.84
N SER A 2 -4.21 2.14 -18.08
CA SER A 2 -4.67 3.49 -17.69
C SER A 2 -3.59 4.22 -16.87
N LYS A 3 -3.42 5.53 -17.10
CA LYS A 3 -2.44 6.36 -16.37
C LYS A 3 -2.65 6.27 -14.85
N GLU A 4 -3.89 6.15 -14.39
CA GLU A 4 -4.24 6.07 -12.97
C GLU A 4 -3.77 4.76 -12.32
N LEU A 5 -3.89 3.63 -13.04
CA LEU A 5 -3.37 2.35 -12.57
C LEU A 5 -1.84 2.39 -12.40
N THR A 6 -1.14 3.09 -13.30
CA THR A 6 0.33 3.27 -13.17
C THR A 6 0.72 4.14 -11.98
N VAL A 7 -0.14 5.07 -11.56
CA VAL A 7 0.08 5.90 -10.36
C VAL A 7 -0.13 5.07 -9.10
N ILE A 8 -1.19 4.26 -9.04
CA ILE A 8 -1.46 3.37 -7.91
C ILE A 8 -0.33 2.34 -7.75
N ASP A 9 0.14 1.74 -8.84
CA ASP A 9 1.26 0.80 -8.82
C ASP A 9 2.56 1.44 -8.29
N ARG A 10 2.84 2.69 -8.69
CA ARG A 10 3.99 3.44 -8.16
C ARG A 10 3.86 3.67 -6.66
N HIS A 11 2.71 4.14 -6.19
CA HIS A 11 2.46 4.36 -4.76
C HIS A 11 2.55 3.08 -3.93
N ILE A 12 2.12 1.94 -4.47
CA ILE A 12 2.32 0.62 -3.83
C ILE A 12 3.81 0.32 -3.64
N GLN A 13 4.62 0.53 -4.68
CA GLN A 13 6.07 0.29 -4.60
C GLN A 13 6.76 1.24 -3.61
N ASP A 14 6.41 2.52 -3.63
CA ASP A 14 6.94 3.51 -2.69
C ASP A 14 6.59 3.12 -1.24
N CYS A 15 5.34 2.73 -0.99
CA CYS A 15 4.87 2.31 0.32
C CYS A 15 5.61 1.05 0.82
N LYS A 16 5.81 0.05 -0.05
CA LYS A 16 6.64 -1.13 0.27
C LYS A 16 8.07 -0.75 0.64
N GLY A 17 8.68 0.18 -0.09
CA GLY A 17 10.02 0.69 0.22
C GLY A 17 10.08 1.40 1.57
N MET A 18 9.05 2.19 1.93
CA MET A 18 8.94 2.83 3.24
C MET A 18 8.81 1.81 4.37
N ILE A 19 7.98 0.77 4.19
CA ILE A 19 7.81 -0.33 5.15
C ILE A 19 9.14 -1.02 5.40
N ALA A 20 9.86 -1.40 4.35
CA ALA A 20 11.15 -2.08 4.47
C ALA A 20 12.17 -1.25 5.27
N ARG A 21 12.29 0.05 4.96
CA ARG A 21 13.15 0.97 5.72
C ARG A 21 12.74 1.09 7.19
N GLN A 22 11.44 1.15 7.48
CA GLN A 22 10.95 1.26 8.85
C GLN A 22 11.17 -0.03 9.64
N GLN A 23 11.03 -1.20 9.01
CA GLN A 23 11.38 -2.49 9.61
C GLN A 23 12.87 -2.57 9.93
N THR A 24 13.76 -2.12 9.04
CA THR A 24 15.20 -2.04 9.31
C THR A 24 15.52 -1.12 10.48
N ARG A 25 14.87 0.06 10.55
CA ARG A 25 15.02 1.01 11.68
C ARG A 25 14.61 0.39 13.00
N LEU A 26 13.45 -0.27 13.05
CA LEU A 26 12.95 -0.95 14.23
C LEU A 26 13.86 -2.11 14.67
N ALA A 27 14.39 -2.89 13.72
CA ALA A 27 15.34 -3.95 14.02
C ALA A 27 16.62 -3.40 14.67
N LYS A 28 17.17 -2.30 14.13
CA LYS A 28 18.34 -1.61 14.70
C LYS A 28 18.03 -1.03 16.10
N GLN A 29 16.86 -0.44 16.28
CA GLN A 29 16.39 0.09 17.57
C GLN A 29 16.32 -1.00 18.64
N ARG A 30 15.76 -2.17 18.30
CA ARG A 30 15.72 -3.35 19.18
C ARG A 30 17.12 -3.84 19.56
N GLN A 31 18.03 -3.93 18.59
CA GLN A 31 19.43 -4.31 18.86
C GLN A 31 20.14 -3.34 19.81
N LEU A 32 19.76 -2.06 19.80
CA LEU A 32 20.29 -1.03 20.68
C LEU A 32 19.54 -0.93 22.03
N GLY A 33 18.56 -1.80 22.29
CA GLY A 33 17.71 -1.74 23.49
C GLY A 33 16.82 -0.49 23.56
N ARG A 34 16.56 0.16 22.42
CA ARG A 34 15.77 1.38 22.30
C ARG A 34 14.45 1.07 21.60
N GLU A 35 13.45 0.61 22.33
CA GLU A 35 12.12 0.43 21.75
C GLU A 35 11.38 1.77 21.66
N ASP A 36 11.10 2.22 20.44
CA ASP A 36 10.32 3.42 20.18
C ASP A 36 8.91 3.03 19.70
N GLN A 37 7.91 3.27 20.54
CA GLN A 37 6.51 3.01 20.21
C GLN A 37 6.02 3.82 19.00
N SER A 38 6.55 5.02 18.79
CA SER A 38 6.21 5.87 17.64
C SER A 38 6.67 5.22 16.34
N SER A 39 7.87 4.65 16.35
CA SER A 39 8.42 3.91 15.22
C SER A 39 7.60 2.65 14.88
N ALA A 40 7.08 1.95 15.91
CA ALA A 40 6.22 0.78 15.72
C ALA A 40 4.82 1.17 15.20
N TYR A 41 4.27 2.28 15.69
CA TYR A 41 3.00 2.85 15.19
C TYR A 41 3.11 3.25 13.72
N LEU A 42 4.20 3.94 13.33
CA LEU A 42 4.44 4.32 11.94
C LEU A 42 4.46 3.10 11.00
N LEU A 43 5.08 1.98 11.42
CA LEU A 43 5.06 0.75 10.64
C LEU A 43 3.63 0.24 10.41
N ARG A 44 2.78 0.25 11.45
CA ARG A 44 1.37 -0.14 11.33
C ARG A 44 0.59 0.76 10.37
N CYS A 45 0.80 2.08 10.44
CA CYS A 45 0.17 3.02 9.50
C CYS A 45 0.59 2.75 8.05
N LEU A 46 1.88 2.49 7.81
CA LEU A 46 2.37 2.16 6.47
C LEU A 46 1.75 0.85 5.94
N GLN A 47 1.64 -0.18 6.79
CA GLN A 47 0.99 -1.44 6.42
C GLN A 47 -0.50 -1.24 6.09
N HIS A 48 -1.22 -0.43 6.87
CA HIS A 48 -2.60 -0.08 6.58
C HIS A 48 -2.75 0.65 5.24
N ASN A 49 -1.89 1.64 4.98
CA ASN A 49 -1.90 2.39 3.71
C ASN A 49 -1.60 1.48 2.52
N LEU A 50 -0.66 0.54 2.65
CA LEU A 50 -0.37 -0.44 1.60
C LEU A 50 -1.61 -1.31 1.29
N HIS A 51 -2.32 -1.77 2.32
CA HIS A 51 -3.52 -2.56 2.14
C HIS A 51 -4.62 -1.78 1.41
N ALA A 52 -4.83 -0.50 1.78
CA ALA A 52 -5.78 0.38 1.10
C ALA A 52 -5.42 0.61 -0.38
N LEU A 53 -4.14 0.84 -0.70
CA LEU A 53 -3.67 1.01 -2.08
C LEU A 53 -3.87 -0.24 -2.92
N ILE A 54 -3.60 -1.43 -2.36
CA ILE A 54 -3.87 -2.71 -3.03
C ILE A 54 -5.37 -2.88 -3.27
N GLY A 55 -6.21 -2.56 -2.29
CA GLY A 55 -7.67 -2.58 -2.43
C GLY A 55 -8.16 -1.65 -3.55
N ALA A 56 -7.65 -0.41 -3.59
CA ALA A 56 -7.97 0.56 -4.64
C ALA A 56 -7.56 0.05 -6.04
N ARG A 57 -6.39 -0.57 -6.16
CA ARG A 57 -5.92 -1.20 -7.39
C ARG A 57 -6.88 -2.29 -7.89
N VAL A 58 -7.29 -3.18 -6.98
CA VAL A 58 -8.23 -4.28 -7.31
C VAL A 58 -9.58 -3.71 -7.74
N ALA A 59 -10.11 -2.74 -7.00
CA ALA A 59 -11.35 -2.07 -7.33
C ALA A 59 -11.30 -1.45 -8.73
N PHE A 60 -10.24 -0.71 -9.05
CA PHE A 60 -10.03 -0.10 -10.36
C PHE A 60 -10.02 -1.14 -11.49
N CYS A 61 -9.22 -2.20 -11.34
CA CYS A 61 -9.19 -3.30 -12.32
C CYS A 61 -10.53 -4.03 -12.47
N SER A 62 -11.34 -4.09 -11.40
CA SER A 62 -12.65 -4.74 -11.44
C SER A 62 -13.76 -3.86 -12.03
N SER A 63 -13.67 -2.54 -11.85
CA SER A 63 -14.61 -1.57 -12.43
C SER A 63 -14.53 -1.53 -13.95
N ASP A 64 -13.34 -1.72 -14.53
CA ASP A 64 -13.14 -1.84 -15.97
C ASP A 64 -13.85 -3.07 -16.61
N VAL A 65 -14.30 -4.05 -15.80
CA VAL A 65 -15.00 -5.26 -16.28
C VAL A 65 -16.53 -5.11 -16.20
N ARG A 66 -17.04 -4.15 -15.42
CA ARG A 66 -18.48 -4.07 -15.09
C ARG A 66 -19.34 -3.25 -16.06
N ASP A 67 -18.73 -2.62 -17.07
CA ASP A 67 -19.43 -1.70 -18.00
C ASP A 67 -19.70 -2.26 -19.40
N LEU A 68 -19.75 -3.60 -19.59
CA LEU A 68 -19.95 -4.20 -20.92
C LEU A 68 -21.14 -5.16 -21.09
N SER A 69 -22.11 -5.16 -20.17
CA SER A 69 -23.33 -5.95 -20.40
C SER A 69 -24.52 -5.40 -19.63
N LEU A 70 -25.09 -4.31 -20.12
CA LEU A 70 -26.53 -4.06 -19.97
C LEU A 70 -27.16 -4.28 -21.35
N PRO A 71 -28.05 -5.28 -21.50
CA PRO A 71 -28.82 -5.40 -22.74
C PRO A 71 -29.73 -4.18 -22.85
N SER A 72 -29.61 -3.47 -23.97
CA SER A 72 -30.55 -2.43 -24.37
C SER A 72 -31.97 -3.01 -24.42
N LEU A 73 -32.88 -2.39 -23.66
CA LEU A 73 -34.32 -2.63 -23.67
C LEU A 73 -34.92 -2.37 -25.05
#